data_AF-A0A292E2K7-F1
#
_entry.id   AF-A0A292E2K7-F1
#
_cell.length_a   1.000
_cell.length_b   1.000
_cell.length_c   1.000
_cell.angle_alpha   90.00
_cell.angle_beta   90.00
_cell.angle_gamma   90.00
#
_symmetry.space_group_name_H-M   'P 1'
#
loop_
_entity.id
_entity.type
_entity.pdbx_description
1 polymer ?
#
loop_
_entity_poly.entity_id
_entity_poly.type
_entity_poly.pdbx_seq_one_letter_code
_entity_poly.pdbx_strand_id
1 'polypeptide(L)'
;MKETPRILLVIAPSFNECRRTAIEFDLDFDKVERMRFLHRVPQLRGWTHGTPFIALRRDRWPQDLDDTLHALQVKGQLRIANDKDLADLVKSDASLPALAMAGRLG
;
A
#
# COMPACT_ATOMS: atom_id res chain seq x y z
N MET A 1 -7.93 21.62 -14.35
CA MET A 1 -8.39 21.10 -13.04
C MET A 1 -7.13 20.69 -12.28
N LYS A 2 -6.88 21.22 -11.08
CA LYS A 2 -5.72 20.77 -10.28
C LYS A 2 -6.02 19.36 -9.79
N GLU A 3 -5.47 18.35 -10.46
CA GLU A 3 -5.53 16.98 -9.95
C GLU A 3 -4.86 16.97 -8.58
N THR A 4 -5.66 16.83 -7.52
CA THR A 4 -5.10 16.64 -6.19
C THR A 4 -4.33 15.33 -6.24
N PRO A 5 -3.02 15.33 -5.93
CA PRO A 5 -2.21 14.12 -6.04
C PRO A 5 -2.85 13.03 -5.17
N ARG A 6 -3.24 11.92 -5.80
CA ARG A 6 -3.81 10.77 -5.11
C ARG A 6 -2.76 10.21 -4.15
N ILE A 7 -3.11 10.16 -2.86
CA ILE A 7 -2.23 9.64 -1.81
C ILE A 7 -2.44 8.13 -1.70
N LEU A 8 -1.34 7.37 -1.67
CA LEU A 8 -1.34 5.96 -1.33
C LEU A 8 -1.04 5.75 0.15
N LEU A 9 -1.84 4.94 0.83
CA LEU A 9 -1.59 4.56 2.22
C LEU A 9 -0.80 3.27 2.28
N VAL A 10 0.31 3.28 3.01
CA VAL A 10 1.10 2.09 3.32
C VAL A 10 0.81 1.71 4.77
N ILE A 11 0.01 0.68 4.96
CA ILE A 11 -0.51 0.31 6.28
C ILE A 11 0.20 -0.95 6.76
N ALA A 12 0.76 -0.91 7.97
CA ALA A 12 1.38 -2.08 8.60
C ALA A 12 1.44 -1.95 10.13
N PRO A 13 1.72 -3.02 10.90
CA PRO A 13 1.74 -2.98 12.38
C PRO A 13 2.85 -2.10 12.99
N SER A 14 3.88 -1.78 12.21
CA SER A 14 5.01 -0.95 12.66
C SER A 14 5.61 -0.16 11.51
N PHE A 15 6.35 0.89 11.81
CA PHE A 15 7.05 1.68 10.80
C PHE A 15 8.04 0.84 9.97
N ASN A 16 8.70 -0.14 10.60
CA ASN A 16 9.61 -1.06 9.90
C ASN A 16 8.85 -1.95 8.90
N GLU A 17 7.67 -2.43 9.27
CA GLU A 17 6.84 -3.21 8.36
C GLU A 17 6.19 -2.36 7.27
N CYS A 18 5.87 -1.09 7.55
CA CYS A 18 5.47 -0.12 6.53
C CYS A 18 6.57 0.04 5.48
N ARG A 19 7.83 0.21 5.91
CA ARG A 19 8.98 0.34 5.01
C ARG A 19 9.21 -0.94 4.21
N ARG A 20 9.13 -2.12 4.84
CA ARG A 20 9.21 -3.41 4.15
C ARG A 20 8.11 -3.56 3.10
N THR A 21 6.88 -3.18 3.45
CA THR A 21 5.76 -3.19 2.51
C THR A 21 6.03 -2.28 1.31
N ALA A 22 6.52 -1.06 1.52
CA ALA A 22 6.89 -0.19 0.42
C ALA A 22 8.00 -0.77 -0.48
N ILE A 23 9.01 -1.42 0.10
CA ILE A 23 10.09 -2.09 -0.65
C ILE A 23 9.55 -3.26 -1.47
N GLU A 24 8.70 -4.11 -0.89
CA GLU A 24 8.13 -5.30 -1.55
C GLU A 24 7.25 -4.93 -2.76
N PHE A 25 6.61 -3.76 -2.68
CA PHE A 25 5.80 -3.20 -3.77
C PHE A 25 6.63 -2.33 -4.73
N ASP A 26 7.97 -2.35 -4.64
CA ASP A 26 8.89 -1.55 -5.45
C ASP A 26 8.55 -0.04 -5.49
N LEU A 27 8.01 0.47 -4.38
CA LEU A 27 7.65 1.88 -4.27
C LEU A 27 8.90 2.75 -4.33
N ASP A 28 8.76 3.84 -5.07
CA ASP A 28 9.79 4.86 -5.21
C ASP A 28 9.74 5.82 -4.02
N PHE A 29 10.76 5.75 -3.17
CA PHE A 29 10.89 6.62 -2.00
C PHE A 29 11.10 8.09 -2.36
N ASP A 30 11.50 8.41 -3.60
CA ASP A 30 11.56 9.80 -4.06
C ASP A 30 10.16 10.41 -4.20
N LYS A 31 9.11 9.57 -4.28
CA LYS A 31 7.70 9.96 -4.37
C LYS A 31 6.97 9.89 -3.02
N VAL A 32 7.71 9.89 -1.91
CA VAL A 32 7.16 9.74 -0.55
C VAL A 32 6.10 10.79 -0.20
N GLU A 33 6.15 11.98 -0.80
CA GLU A 33 5.14 13.02 -0.63
C GLU A 33 3.72 12.56 -1.02
N ARG A 34 3.62 11.61 -1.96
CA ARG A 34 2.38 10.97 -2.43
C ARG A 34 2.03 9.69 -1.64
N MET A 35 2.80 9.37 -0.61
CA MET A 35 2.61 8.18 0.23
C MET A 35 2.39 8.58 1.69
N ARG A 36 1.64 7.77 2.43
CA ARG A 36 1.46 7.94 3.88
C ARG A 36 1.62 6.61 4.59
N PHE A 37 2.60 6.53 5.50
CA PHE A 37 2.86 5.35 6.30
C PHE A 37 2.04 5.38 7.58
N LEU A 38 1.08 4.46 7.68
CA LEU A 38 0.16 4.39 8.81
C LEU A 38 0.42 3.09 9.55
N HIS A 39 0.71 3.21 10.85
CA HIS A 39 1.02 2.06 11.69
C HIS A 39 0.26 2.05 13.01
N ARG A 40 -0.68 2.97 13.19
CA ARG A 40 -1.51 3.06 14.38
C ARG A 40 -2.96 3.27 14.00
N VAL A 41 -3.86 2.63 14.74
CA VAL A 41 -5.33 2.75 14.58
C VAL A 41 -5.82 4.21 14.48
N PRO A 42 -5.36 5.17 15.32
CA PRO A 42 -5.81 6.55 15.21
C PRO A 42 -5.48 7.22 13.87
N GLN A 43 -4.41 6.78 13.20
CA GLN A 43 -3.96 7.33 11.91
C GLN A 43 -4.80 6.83 10.73
N LEU A 44 -5.59 5.77 10.94
CA LEU A 44 -6.50 5.23 9.92
C LEU A 44 -7.81 6.03 9.81
N ARG A 45 -8.04 7.00 10.70
CA ARG A 45 -9.25 7.83 10.69
C ARG A 45 -9.03 9.07 9.81
N GLY A 46 -10.10 9.56 9.18
CA GLY A 46 -10.09 10.82 8.45
C GLY A 46 -9.71 10.73 6.96
N TRP A 47 -9.57 9.52 6.42
CA TRP A 47 -9.34 9.34 4.98
C TRP A 47 -10.63 9.50 4.18
N THR A 48 -10.49 10.07 2.99
CA THR A 48 -11.60 10.27 2.06
C THR A 48 -12.05 8.95 1.43
N HIS A 49 -13.28 8.91 0.96
CA HIS A 49 -13.86 7.71 0.33
C HIS A 49 -13.00 7.20 -0.84
N GLY A 50 -12.78 5.87 -0.90
CA GLY A 50 -12.02 5.21 -1.96
C GLY A 50 -10.51 5.45 -1.94
N THR A 51 -9.94 5.85 -0.79
CA THR A 51 -8.48 6.06 -0.68
C THR A 51 -7.75 4.72 -0.84
N PRO A 52 -6.77 4.61 -1.76
CA PRO A 52 -6.05 3.37 -2.01
C PRO A 52 -5.05 3.08 -0.88
N PHE A 53 -4.94 1.82 -0.49
CA PHE A 53 -3.92 1.34 0.45
C PHE A 53 -3.26 0.04 0.01
N ILE A 54 -2.03 -0.17 0.48
CA ILE A 54 -1.33 -1.45 0.44
C ILE A 54 -1.05 -1.95 1.86
N ALA A 55 -1.05 -3.27 2.00
CA ALA A 55 -0.81 -3.98 3.25
C ALA A 55 -0.22 -5.35 2.93
N LEU A 56 0.76 -5.81 3.72
CA LEU A 56 1.29 -7.16 3.65
C LEU A 56 1.05 -7.93 4.93
N ARG A 57 0.95 -9.26 4.77
CA ARG A 57 0.93 -10.22 5.88
C ARG A 57 -0.04 -9.84 7.00
N ARG A 58 -1.27 -9.51 6.60
CA ARG A 58 -2.38 -9.15 7.51
C ARG A 58 -2.70 -10.25 8.53
N ASP A 59 -2.36 -11.50 8.20
CA ASP A 59 -2.45 -12.67 9.08
C ASP A 59 -1.69 -12.53 10.41
N ARG A 60 -0.70 -11.62 10.48
CA ARG A 60 0.13 -11.42 11.66
C ARG A 60 -0.08 -10.07 12.35
N TRP A 61 -1.09 -9.32 11.90
CA TRP A 61 -1.36 -8.01 12.45
C TRP A 61 -2.02 -8.12 13.83
N PRO A 62 -1.81 -7.11 14.70
CA PRO A 62 -2.67 -6.89 15.85
C PRO A 62 -4.14 -6.83 15.41
N GLN A 63 -4.99 -7.58 16.11
CA GLN A 63 -6.40 -7.74 15.74
C GLN A 63 -7.14 -6.39 15.68
N ASP A 64 -6.84 -5.46 16.58
CA ASP A 64 -7.43 -4.12 16.61
C ASP A 64 -7.11 -3.30 15.36
N LEU A 65 -5.90 -3.44 14.83
CA LEU A 65 -5.48 -2.78 13.59
C LEU A 65 -6.17 -3.40 12.38
N ASP A 66 -6.22 -4.73 12.30
CA ASP A 66 -6.85 -5.44 11.19
C ASP A 66 -8.37 -5.23 11.16
N ASP A 67 -9.04 -5.31 12.31
CA ASP A 67 -10.47 -5.04 12.46
C ASP A 67 -10.81 -3.60 12.05
N THR A 68 -9.99 -2.63 12.46
CA THR A 68 -10.18 -1.23 12.06
C THR A 68 -10.04 -1.07 10.55
N LEU A 69 -8.99 -1.64 9.95
CA LEU A 69 -8.77 -1.58 8.50
C LEU A 69 -9.93 -2.25 7.75
N HIS A 70 -10.36 -3.42 8.20
CA HIS A 70 -11.49 -4.13 7.63
C HIS A 70 -12.78 -3.30 7.69
N ALA A 71 -13.08 -2.68 8.84
CA ALA A 71 -14.25 -1.82 8.99
C ALA A 71 -14.23 -0.61 8.03
N LEU A 72 -13.06 0.00 7.82
CA LEU A 72 -12.89 1.10 6.87
C LEU A 72 -13.02 0.64 5.41
N GLN A 73 -12.59 -0.58 5.12
CA GLN A 73 -12.72 -1.20 3.80
C GLN A 73 -14.18 -1.52 3.49
N VAL A 74 -14.92 -2.12 4.43
CA VAL A 74 -16.35 -2.43 4.29
C VAL A 74 -17.19 -1.15 4.11
N LYS A 75 -16.79 -0.06 4.77
CA LYS A 75 -17.42 1.27 4.61
C LYS A 75 -17.09 1.97 3.29
N GLY A 76 -16.22 1.40 2.45
CA GLY A 76 -15.75 2.02 1.21
C GLY A 76 -14.81 3.22 1.42
N GLN A 77 -14.40 3.51 2.65
CA GLN A 77 -13.47 4.59 2.93
C GLN A 77 -12.08 4.27 2.39
N LEU A 78 -11.64 3.03 2.63
CA LEU A 78 -10.38 2.50 2.13
C LEU A 78 -10.63 1.41 1.10
N ARG A 79 -9.76 1.30 0.12
CA ARG A 79 -9.77 0.21 -0.84
C ARG A 79 -8.35 -0.28 -1.10
N ILE A 80 -8.22 -1.55 -1.44
CA ILE A 80 -6.93 -2.09 -1.88
C ILE A 80 -6.51 -1.34 -3.15
N ALA A 81 -5.24 -0.91 -3.19
CA ALA A 81 -4.64 -0.27 -4.34
C ALA A 81 -4.62 -1.22 -5.53
N ASN A 82 -4.88 -0.70 -6.73
CA ASN A 82 -4.77 -1.44 -7.98
C ASN A 82 -3.48 -1.07 -8.71
N ASP A 83 -3.20 -1.75 -9.82
CA ASP A 83 -1.98 -1.51 -10.61
C ASP A 83 -1.85 -0.07 -11.09
N LYS A 84 -2.97 0.63 -11.36
CA LYS A 84 -2.95 2.04 -11.78
C LYS A 84 -2.56 2.98 -10.64
N ASP A 85 -2.97 2.68 -9.42
CA ASP A 85 -2.57 3.47 -8.24
C ASP A 85 -1.08 3.29 -7.93
N LEU A 86 -0.53 2.11 -8.25
CA LEU A 86 0.87 1.79 -8.04
C LEU A 86 1.76 2.23 -9.20
N ALA A 87 1.29 2.22 -10.44
CA ALA A 87 2.09 2.52 -11.64
C ALA A 87 2.85 3.85 -11.55
N ASP A 88 2.21 4.89 -11.00
CA ASP A 88 2.83 6.21 -10.84
C ASP A 88 3.80 6.29 -9.65
N LEU A 89 3.76 5.30 -8.75
CA LEU A 89 4.46 5.28 -7.47
C LEU A 89 5.59 4.26 -7.42
N VAL A 90 5.58 3.26 -8.30
CA VAL A 90 6.70 2.34 -8.49
C VAL A 90 7.85 3.04 -9.23
N LYS A 91 9.05 2.50 -9.07
CA LYS A 91 10.22 2.95 -9.83
C LYS A 91 9.99 2.65 -11.31
N SER A 92 10.10 3.68 -12.16
CA SER A 92 9.99 3.52 -13.62
C SER A 92 11.09 2.63 -14.20
N ASP A 93 12.15 2.35 -13.42
CA ASP A 93 13.26 1.48 -13.76
C ASP A 93 13.17 0.10 -13.08
N ALA A 94 11.96 -0.36 -12.76
CA ALA A 94 11.74 -1.80 -12.60
C ALA A 94 11.85 -2.45 -14.00
N SER A 95 13.08 -2.50 -14.51
CA SER A 95 13.51 -3.61 -15.36
C SER A 95 13.14 -4.86 -14.58
N LEU A 96 12.02 -5.48 -14.96
CA LEU A 96 11.55 -6.75 -14.43
C LEU A 96 12.77 -7.67 -14.28
N PRO A 97 13.15 -8.14 -13.07
CA PRO A 97 13.96 -9.34 -13.04
C PRO A 97 13.09 -10.40 -13.72
N ALA A 98 13.54 -10.86 -14.88
CA ALA A 98 12.95 -11.94 -15.68
C ALA A 98 13.05 -13.29 -14.92
N LEU A 99 12.54 -13.36 -13.70
CA LEU A 99 12.67 -14.49 -12.79
C LEU A 99 11.34 -14.91 -12.16
N ALA A 100 10.23 -14.67 -12.87
CA ALA A 100 8.92 -15.26 -12.54
C ALA A 100 8.28 -15.99 -13.74
N MET A 101 9.07 -16.34 -14.77
CA MET A 101 8.61 -17.11 -15.94
C MET A 101 9.65 -18.17 -16.37
N ALA A 102 10.16 -18.95 -15.42
CA ALA A 102 10.93 -20.17 -15.74
C ALA A 102 10.54 -21.33 -14.80
N GLY A 103 9.24 -21.49 -14.59
CA GLY A 103 8.66 -22.78 -14.21
C GLY A 103 8.01 -23.40 -15.43
N ARG A 104 8.79 -24.06 -16.29
CA ARG A 104 8.39 -25.19 -17.15
C ARG A 104 9.53 -25.62 -18.09
N LEU A 105 9.66 -26.95 -18.22
CA LEU A 105 10.61 -27.75 -19.04
C LEU A 105 11.89 -28.10 -18.27
N GLY A 106 12.15 -29.35 -17.91
CA GLY A 106 11.47 -30.62 -18.15
C GLY A 106 12.10 -31.72 -17.31
#